data_AF-A0A2V8RLV3-F1
#
_entry.id   AF-A0A2V8RLV3-F1
#
_cell.length_a   1.000
_cell.length_b   1.000
_cell.length_c   1.000
_cell.angle_alpha   90.00
_cell.angle_beta   90.00
_cell.angle_gamma   90.00
#
_symmetry.space_group_name_H-M   'P 1'
#
loop_
_entity.id
_entity.type
_entity.pdbx_description
1 polymer ?
#
loop_
_entity_poly.entity_id
_entity_poly.type
_entity_poly.pdbx_seq_one_letter_code
_entity_poly.pdbx_strand_id
1 'polypeptide(L)'
;MERSFRMIPFRLDYVIERTLRERPSEEQKLLKELAGVKLSPAEARAEWPRVLEHKWLVSERLGRDAGLRVAAIDYFENVRMPRYARTTHKPHAAWPRRATQAHGVAA
;
A
#
# COMPACT_ATOMS: atom_id res chain seq x y z
N MET A 1 -21.04 26.68 41.77
CA MET A 1 -21.66 25.34 41.67
C MET A 1 -20.73 24.45 40.85
N GLU A 2 -19.70 23.90 41.49
CA GLU A 2 -18.81 22.94 40.83
C GLU A 2 -19.52 21.59 40.73
N ARG A 3 -19.83 21.17 39.51
CA ARG A 3 -20.29 19.80 39.27
C ARG A 3 -19.08 18.87 39.39
N SER A 4 -18.85 18.40 40.61
CA SER A 4 -18.01 17.24 40.89
C SER A 4 -18.62 16.02 40.20
N PHE A 5 -18.21 15.76 38.96
CA PHE A 5 -18.56 14.51 38.27
C PHE A 5 -17.71 13.41 38.90
N ARG A 6 -18.28 12.70 39.89
CA ARG A 6 -17.66 11.48 40.42
C ARG A 6 -17.58 10.47 39.28
N MET A 7 -16.39 10.32 38.72
CA MET A 7 -16.02 9.26 37.81
C MET A 7 -16.14 7.93 38.57
N ILE A 8 -17.24 7.22 38.37
CA ILE A 8 -17.41 5.87 38.92
C ILE A 8 -16.49 4.96 38.09
N PRO A 9 -15.58 4.16 38.68
CA PRO A 9 -14.66 3.35 37.90
C PRO A 9 -15.38 2.08 37.46
N PHE A 10 -16.13 2.14 36.37
CA PHE A 10 -16.72 0.93 35.81
C PHE A 10 -15.73 0.26 34.85
N ARG A 11 -15.77 -1.08 34.83
CA ARG A 11 -15.15 -1.90 33.77
C ARG A 11 -15.51 -1.40 32.36
N LEU A 12 -16.68 -0.76 32.23
CA LEU A 12 -17.18 -0.20 31.00
C LEU A 12 -16.39 1.04 30.54
N ASP A 13 -15.96 1.92 31.44
CA ASP A 13 -15.14 3.09 31.07
C ASP A 13 -13.77 2.65 30.54
N TYR A 14 -13.17 1.65 31.16
CA TYR A 14 -11.94 1.03 30.67
C TYR A 14 -12.13 0.40 29.29
N VAL A 15 -13.24 -0.32 29.08
CA VAL A 15 -13.55 -0.93 27.77
C VAL A 15 -13.86 0.14 26.73
N ILE A 16 -14.56 1.21 27.08
CA ILE A 16 -14.85 2.34 26.19
C ILE A 16 -13.54 3.04 25.82
N GLU A 17 -12.71 3.38 26.80
CA GLU A 17 -11.43 4.05 26.57
C GLU A 17 -10.50 3.18 25.73
N ARG A 18 -10.41 1.88 26.03
CA ARG A 18 -9.63 0.91 25.25
C ARG A 18 -10.18 0.78 23.83
N THR A 19 -11.49 0.67 23.68
CA THR A 19 -12.13 0.57 22.36
C THR A 19 -11.89 1.82 21.54
N LEU A 20 -12.03 3.02 22.13
CA LEU A 20 -11.78 4.30 21.47
C LEU A 20 -10.31 4.44 21.04
N ARG A 21 -9.36 3.98 21.86
CA ARG A 21 -7.93 3.95 21.51
C ARG A 21 -7.64 2.97 20.36
N GLU A 22 -8.37 1.88 20.27
CA GLU A 22 -8.19 0.82 19.27
C GLU A 22 -9.06 0.99 18.01
N ARG A 23 -9.92 2.02 17.92
CA ARG A 23 -10.76 2.25 16.73
C ARG A 23 -9.87 2.59 15.53
N PRO A 24 -9.95 1.82 14.42
CA PRO A 24 -9.27 2.20 13.21
C PRO A 24 -9.88 3.51 12.69
N SER A 25 -9.02 4.45 12.28
CA SER A 25 -9.44 5.69 11.65
C SER A 25 -10.18 5.40 10.34
N GLU A 26 -11.01 6.33 9.90
CA GLU A 26 -11.76 6.17 8.65
C GLU A 26 -10.79 5.97 7.46
N GLU A 27 -9.66 6.68 7.45
CA GLU A 27 -8.61 6.50 6.44
C GLU A 27 -8.03 5.08 6.45
N GLN A 28 -7.83 4.47 7.63
CA GLN A 28 -7.35 3.08 7.70
C GLN A 28 -8.36 2.10 7.09
N LYS A 29 -9.66 2.29 7.35
CA LYS A 29 -10.71 1.44 6.78
C LYS A 29 -10.75 1.58 5.26
N LEU A 30 -10.75 2.82 4.77
CA LEU A 30 -10.78 3.12 3.34
C LEU A 30 -9.55 2.58 2.62
N LEU A 31 -8.34 2.83 3.12
CA LEU A 31 -7.11 2.35 2.50
C LEU A 31 -7.03 0.82 2.50
N LYS A 32 -7.53 0.17 3.55
CA LYS A 32 -7.65 -1.29 3.61
C LYS A 32 -8.65 -1.83 2.59
N GLU A 33 -9.79 -1.18 2.42
CA GLU A 33 -10.80 -1.58 1.44
C GLU A 33 -10.33 -1.38 -0.01
N LEU A 34 -9.70 -0.25 -0.29
CA LEU A 34 -9.27 0.14 -1.63
C LEU A 34 -8.06 -0.65 -2.10
N ALA A 35 -7.03 -0.77 -1.26
CA ALA A 35 -5.72 -1.31 -1.64
C ALA A 35 -5.28 -2.53 -0.83
N GLY A 36 -6.09 -3.00 0.14
CA GLY A 36 -5.73 -4.16 0.98
C GLY A 36 -4.61 -3.87 2.00
N VAL A 37 -4.18 -2.62 2.15
CA VAL A 37 -3.05 -2.25 3.01
C VAL A 37 -3.47 -2.11 4.47
N LYS A 38 -2.61 -2.59 5.38
CA LYS A 38 -2.76 -2.39 6.82
C LYS A 38 -1.73 -1.36 7.27
N LEU A 39 -2.21 -0.16 7.59
CA LEU A 39 -1.39 0.95 8.06
C LEU A 39 -1.76 1.28 9.50
N SER A 40 -0.84 1.88 10.26
CA SER A 40 -1.17 2.52 11.53
C SER A 40 -2.07 3.75 11.31
N PRO A 41 -2.81 4.23 12.34
CA PRO A 41 -3.69 5.39 12.19
C PRO A 41 -2.93 6.66 11.77
N ALA A 42 -1.69 6.82 12.24
CA ALA A 42 -0.85 7.96 11.90
C ALA A 42 -0.37 7.87 10.44
N GLU A 43 0.06 6.70 9.98
CA GLU A 43 0.43 6.48 8.58
C GLU A 43 -0.76 6.68 7.66
N ALA A 44 -1.92 6.13 7.98
CA ALA A 44 -3.11 6.27 7.14
C ALA A 44 -3.50 7.75 6.93
N ARG A 45 -3.45 8.56 8.00
CA ARG A 45 -3.69 10.02 7.90
C ARG A 45 -2.65 10.73 7.05
N ALA A 46 -1.39 10.29 7.08
CA ALA A 46 -0.32 10.88 6.28
C ALA A 46 -0.37 10.46 4.81
N GLU A 47 -0.77 9.21 4.53
CA GLU A 47 -0.79 8.65 3.18
C GLU A 47 -2.07 9.00 2.41
N TRP A 48 -3.20 9.18 3.09
CA TRP A 48 -4.48 9.54 2.47
C TRP A 48 -4.41 10.76 1.54
N PRO A 49 -3.89 11.92 1.95
CA PRO A 49 -3.78 13.08 1.04
C PRO A 49 -2.88 12.80 -0.17
N ARG A 50 -1.85 11.96 -0.02
CA ARG A 50 -0.94 11.57 -1.12
C ARG A 50 -1.63 10.67 -2.13
N VAL A 51 -2.49 9.75 -1.68
CA VAL A 51 -3.33 8.93 -2.55
C VAL A 51 -4.29 9.80 -3.36
N LEU A 52 -4.90 10.82 -2.74
CA LEU A 52 -5.80 11.75 -3.42
C LEU A 52 -5.06 12.61 -4.46
N GLU A 53 -3.88 13.12 -4.12
CA GLU A 53 -3.03 13.86 -5.04
C GLU A 53 -2.61 13.00 -6.23
N HIS A 54 -2.19 11.76 -5.98
CA HIS A 54 -1.84 10.81 -7.03
C HIS A 54 -3.04 10.50 -7.94
N LYS A 55 -4.22 10.27 -7.36
CA LYS A 55 -5.46 10.09 -8.11
C LYS A 55 -5.73 11.25 -9.05
N TRP A 56 -5.63 12.48 -8.55
CA TRP A 56 -5.83 13.68 -9.37
C TRP A 56 -4.81 13.73 -10.52
N LEU A 57 -3.52 13.57 -10.23
CA LEU A 57 -2.46 13.60 -11.23
C LEU A 57 -2.64 12.55 -12.33
N VAL A 58 -3.05 11.33 -11.97
CA VAL A 58 -3.30 10.24 -12.93
C VAL A 58 -4.53 10.55 -13.78
N SER A 59 -5.60 11.07 -13.18
CA SER A 59 -6.80 11.44 -13.93
C SER A 59 -6.53 12.57 -14.93
N GLU A 60 -5.76 13.59 -14.54
CA GLU A 60 -5.32 14.67 -15.44
C GLU A 60 -4.53 14.12 -16.63
N ARG A 61 -3.58 13.22 -16.37
CA ARG A 61 -2.76 12.61 -17.42
C ARG A 61 -3.56 11.74 -18.39
N LEU A 62 -4.60 11.07 -17.90
CA LEU A 62 -5.44 10.21 -18.73
C LEU A 62 -6.57 10.97 -19.44
N GLY A 63 -6.82 12.23 -19.08
CA GLY A 63 -7.96 13.01 -19.57
C GLY A 63 -9.32 12.43 -19.16
N ARG A 64 -9.35 11.60 -18.10
CA ARG A 64 -10.56 10.94 -17.58
C ARG A 64 -10.33 10.52 -16.13
N ASP A 65 -11.42 10.25 -15.40
CA ASP A 65 -11.29 9.76 -14.03
C ASP A 65 -10.71 8.33 -13.99
N ALA A 66 -9.57 8.15 -13.33
CA ALA A 66 -8.95 6.84 -13.07
C ALA A 66 -9.72 6.02 -12.03
N GLY A 67 -10.48 6.67 -11.15
CA GLY A 67 -11.16 6.04 -10.02
C GLY A 67 -10.25 5.83 -8.80
N LEU A 68 -10.84 5.98 -7.61
CA LEU A 68 -10.10 6.02 -6.35
C LEU A 68 -9.41 4.70 -6.00
N ARG A 69 -10.06 3.56 -6.26
CA ARG A 69 -9.49 2.23 -5.98
C ARG A 69 -8.25 1.94 -6.81
N VAL A 70 -8.33 2.24 -8.11
CA VAL A 70 -7.21 2.03 -9.05
C VAL A 70 -6.03 2.93 -8.66
N ALA A 71 -6.29 4.22 -8.39
CA ALA A 71 -5.26 5.15 -7.96
C ALA A 71 -4.62 4.75 -6.62
N ALA A 72 -5.40 4.24 -5.66
CA ALA A 72 -4.86 3.76 -4.38
C ALA A 72 -3.92 2.56 -4.58
N ILE A 73 -4.31 1.57 -5.38
CA ILE A 73 -3.46 0.42 -5.69
C ILE A 73 -2.16 0.88 -6.36
N ASP A 74 -2.27 1.72 -7.40
CA ASP A 74 -1.10 2.23 -8.14
C ASP A 74 -0.14 3.03 -7.23
N TYR A 75 -0.69 3.86 -6.34
CA TYR A 75 0.11 4.61 -5.36
C TYR A 75 0.95 3.69 -4.47
N PHE A 76 0.33 2.66 -3.86
CA PHE A 76 1.07 1.76 -2.95
C PHE A 76 2.05 0.83 -3.67
N GLU A 77 1.72 0.38 -4.88
CA GLU A 77 2.58 -0.53 -5.64
C GLU A 77 3.75 0.19 -6.32
N ASN A 78 3.56 1.44 -6.75
CA ASN A 78 4.49 2.11 -7.67
C ASN A 78 5.07 3.43 -7.15
N VAL A 79 4.38 4.14 -6.25
CA VAL A 79 4.83 5.45 -5.73
C VAL A 79 5.44 5.32 -4.34
N ARG A 80 4.74 4.70 -3.38
CA ARG A 80 5.18 4.59 -1.99
C ARG A 80 6.40 3.66 -1.84
N MET A 81 6.41 2.56 -2.58
CA MET A 81 7.59 1.68 -2.71
C MET A 81 8.16 1.85 -4.11
N PRO A 82 9.20 2.67 -4.30
CA PRO A 82 9.74 2.85 -5.63
C PRO A 82 10.31 1.50 -6.13
N ARG A 83 9.87 1.09 -7.32
CA ARG A 83 10.14 -0.22 -7.93
C ARG A 83 11.64 -0.56 -8.14
N TYR A 84 12.57 0.34 -7.83
CA TYR A 84 14.01 0.06 -7.88
C TYR A 84 14.50 -0.86 -6.75
N ALA A 85 13.69 -1.11 -5.71
CA ALA A 85 13.99 -2.13 -4.70
C ALA A 85 13.77 -3.58 -5.20
N ARG A 86 13.34 -3.80 -6.46
CA ARG A 86 13.36 -5.10 -7.14
C ARG A 86 14.70 -5.35 -7.83
N THR A 87 15.82 -5.05 -7.19
CA THR A 87 17.14 -5.50 -7.66
C THR A 87 17.42 -6.87 -7.07
N THR A 88 17.06 -7.90 -7.85
CA THR A 88 17.89 -9.05 -8.24
C THR A 88 16.98 -10.02 -9.00
N HIS A 89 16.52 -9.60 -10.19
CA HIS A 89 16.26 -10.63 -11.19
C HIS A 89 17.62 -11.26 -11.48
N LYS A 90 17.93 -12.40 -10.84
CA LYS A 90 19.03 -13.25 -11.31
C LYS A 90 18.71 -13.51 -12.77
N PRO A 91 19.55 -13.10 -13.74
CA PRO A 91 19.33 -13.52 -15.11
C PRO A 91 19.30 -15.04 -15.08
N HIS A 92 18.25 -15.65 -15.63
CA HIS A 92 18.25 -17.09 -15.86
C HIS A 92 19.54 -17.41 -16.62
N ALA A 93 20.38 -18.26 -16.02
CA ALA A 93 21.66 -18.64 -16.59
C ALA A 93 21.45 -19.02 -18.05
N ALA A 94 22.13 -18.29 -18.95
CA ALA A 94 22.13 -18.59 -20.36
C ALA A 94 22.51 -20.06 -20.54
N TRP A 95 21.57 -20.86 -21.05
CA TRP A 95 21.85 -22.24 -21.39
C TRP A 95 22.98 -22.24 -22.43
N PRO A 96 24.06 -23.04 -22.27
CA PRO A 96 25.11 -23.08 -23.27
C PRO A 96 24.49 -23.63 -24.56
N ARG A 97 24.47 -22.81 -25.61
CA ARG A 97 24.10 -23.27 -26.96
C ARG A 97 25.05 -24.41 -27.30
N ARG A 98 24.49 -25.61 -27.51
CA ARG A 98 25.27 -26.78 -27.93
C ARG A 98 26.10 -26.38 -29.14
N ALA A 99 27.42 -26.54 -29.03
CA ALA A 99 28.32 -26.44 -30.16
C ALA A 99 27.93 -27.53 -31.17
N THR A 100 27.43 -27.11 -32.32
CA THR A 100 27.31 -27.96 -33.50
C THR A 100 28.73 -28.31 -33.94
N GLN A 101 29.18 -29.55 -33.67
CA GLN A 101 30.36 -30.09 -34.32
C GLN A 101 30.00 -30.35 -35.79
N ALA A 102 30.42 -29.44 -36.66
CA ALA A 102 30.59 -29.73 -38.07
C ALA A 102 31.96 -30.40 -38.23
N HIS A 103 32.00 -31.73 -38.28
CA HIS A 103 33.14 -32.42 -38.87
C HIS A 103 32.79 -32.77 -40.32
N GLY A 104 33.48 -32.06 -41.21
CA GLY A 104 33.32 -32.12 -42.64
C GLY A 104 33.75 -33.48 -43.20
N VAL A 105 33.06 -33.82 -44.27
CA VAL A 105 33.44 -34.81 -45.27
C VAL A 105 34.75 -34.33 -45.91
N ALA A 106 35.80 -35.14 -45.81
CA ALA A 106 36.98 -35.03 -46.66
C ALA A 106 37.17 -36.38 -47.36
N ALA A 107 37.14 -36.28 -48.69
CA ALA A 107 37.49 -37.20 -49.78
C ALA A 107 38.07 -38.58 -49.43
#